data_AF-E0P167-F1
#
_entry.id   AF-E0P167-F1
#
_cell.length_a   1.000
_cell.length_b   1.000
_cell.length_c   1.000
_cell.angle_alpha   90.00
_cell.angle_beta   90.00
_cell.angle_gamma   90.00
#
_symmetry.space_group_name_H-M   'P 1'
#
loop_
_entity.id
_entity.type
_entity.pdbx_description
1 polymer ?
#
loop_
_entity_poly.entity_id
_entity_poly.type
_entity_poly.pdbx_seq_one_letter_code
_entity_poly.pdbx_strand_id
1 'polypeptide(L)'
;MKTTMSRLPKAPRWKRSIQAAYNFLIENEERTLPLDLHKALKSHGYSLKTYSHIAEKSDASLFDVCESLGSKDGTAKYRDRRDKHVICYNDTIKPCGRIQWTLAHELGHIELGHLRDFPETGTKRPALKKSSYRILEAEANVFARELLAPSTVFIYIAETYNVREALCFYTVARSVFRLSKEASYYIATDLARNYSVYARGARYLGGIPVAEMYEDYLREHHFKLLSDMYFFSSWLESYRYEFELLSYLGLGRHLERTHPGLRSISDVILAILSKLSPSSDC
;
A
#
# COMPACT_ATOMS: atom_id res chain seq x y z
N MET A 1 -7.20 10.64 32.50
CA MET A 1 -8.22 10.74 31.43
C MET A 1 -8.85 9.36 31.25
N LYS A 2 -10.17 9.24 31.29
CA LYS A 2 -10.86 7.97 31.00
C LYS A 2 -10.68 7.69 29.51
N THR A 3 -9.81 6.75 29.16
CA THR A 3 -9.70 6.20 27.80
C THR A 3 -11.01 5.47 27.51
N THR A 4 -11.95 6.13 26.85
CA THR A 4 -13.09 5.42 26.23
C THR A 4 -12.50 4.50 25.18
N MET A 5 -12.39 3.20 25.50
CA MET A 5 -11.97 2.20 24.53
C MET A 5 -12.91 2.27 23.33
N SER A 6 -12.35 2.61 22.18
CA SER A 6 -13.10 2.67 20.92
C SER A 6 -13.69 1.30 20.62
N ARG A 7 -14.95 1.27 20.19
CA ARG A 7 -15.56 0.03 19.71
C ARG A 7 -14.95 -0.36 18.37
N LEU A 8 -14.56 -1.63 18.25
CA LEU A 8 -13.98 -2.16 17.03
C LEU A 8 -15.00 -2.09 15.87
N PRO A 9 -14.60 -1.63 14.67
CA PRO A 9 -15.52 -1.50 13.54
C PRO A 9 -16.10 -2.84 13.08
N LYS A 10 -17.38 -2.85 12.69
CA LYS A 10 -18.05 -4.07 12.18
C LYS A 10 -17.62 -4.46 10.77
N ALA A 11 -17.03 -3.54 10.01
CA ALA A 11 -16.52 -3.74 8.66
C ALA A 11 -15.37 -2.77 8.39
N PRO A 12 -14.46 -3.08 7.44
CA PRO A 12 -13.36 -2.18 7.11
C PRO A 12 -13.82 -0.80 6.62
N ARG A 13 -13.12 0.23 7.07
CA ARG A 13 -13.34 1.65 6.79
C ARG A 13 -12.49 2.09 5.60
N TRP A 14 -12.75 1.49 4.45
CA TRP A 14 -11.95 1.68 3.22
C TRP A 14 -11.63 3.13 2.86
N LYS A 15 -12.63 4.02 2.88
CA LYS A 15 -12.41 5.43 2.56
C LYS A 15 -11.39 6.07 3.51
N ARG A 16 -11.45 5.75 4.80
CA ARG A 16 -10.48 6.20 5.82
C ARG A 16 -9.08 5.68 5.52
N SER A 17 -8.94 4.41 5.12
CA SER A 17 -7.64 3.82 4.76
C SER A 17 -6.98 4.53 3.58
N ILE A 18 -7.75 4.82 2.52
CA ILE A 18 -7.24 5.52 1.33
C ILE A 18 -6.89 6.97 1.67
N GLN A 19 -7.79 7.68 2.37
CA GLN A 19 -7.55 9.07 2.75
C GLN A 19 -6.36 9.22 3.70
N ALA A 20 -6.16 8.30 4.64
CA ALA A 20 -4.99 8.35 5.51
C ALA A 20 -3.68 8.20 4.72
N ALA A 21 -3.63 7.33 3.71
CA ALA A 21 -2.45 7.21 2.85
C ALA A 21 -2.20 8.50 2.07
N TYR A 22 -3.25 9.10 1.50
CA TYR A 22 -3.13 10.34 0.74
C TYR A 22 -2.77 11.54 1.60
N ASN A 23 -3.36 11.66 2.80
CA ASN A 23 -2.98 12.67 3.77
C ASN A 23 -1.52 12.53 4.16
N PHE A 24 -1.05 11.30 4.43
CA PHE A 24 0.38 11.07 4.70
C PHE A 24 1.25 11.61 3.57
N LEU A 25 0.94 11.29 2.30
CA LEU A 25 1.73 11.77 1.16
C LEU A 25 1.74 13.30 1.06
N ILE A 26 0.59 13.94 1.24
CA ILE A 26 0.42 15.39 1.11
C ILE A 26 1.08 16.14 2.27
N GLU A 27 0.78 15.73 3.52
CA GLU A 27 1.25 16.40 4.74
C GLU A 27 2.77 16.28 4.92
N ASN A 28 3.37 15.23 4.37
CA ASN A 28 4.82 15.01 4.39
C ASN A 28 5.52 15.45 3.10
N GLU A 29 4.80 16.09 2.17
CA GLU A 29 5.30 16.60 0.89
C GLU A 29 6.11 15.57 0.09
N GLU A 30 5.64 14.33 0.05
CA GLU A 30 6.34 13.20 -0.58
C GLU A 30 6.20 13.25 -2.12
N ARG A 31 6.92 14.17 -2.76
CA ARG A 31 6.76 14.53 -4.19
C ARG A 31 7.53 13.66 -5.19
N THR A 32 8.20 12.59 -4.75
CA THR A 32 9.04 11.75 -5.63
C THR A 32 8.55 10.30 -5.70
N LEU A 33 8.68 9.68 -6.87
CA LEU A 33 8.30 8.28 -7.11
C LEU A 33 9.49 7.40 -7.57
N PRO A 34 9.68 6.18 -7.02
CA PRO A 34 8.89 5.59 -5.95
C PRO A 34 9.14 6.30 -4.60
N LEU A 35 8.17 6.21 -3.70
CA LEU A 35 8.31 6.73 -2.34
C LEU A 35 9.50 6.06 -1.64
N ASP A 36 10.44 6.87 -1.15
CA ASP A 36 11.50 6.39 -0.25
C ASP A 36 10.95 6.33 1.18
N LEU A 37 10.27 5.22 1.49
CA LEU A 37 9.59 5.07 2.76
C LEU A 37 10.55 5.06 3.96
N HIS A 38 11.79 4.60 3.79
CA HIS A 38 12.78 4.66 4.87
C HIS A 38 13.14 6.11 5.21
N LYS A 39 13.39 6.91 4.17
CA LYS A 39 13.66 8.34 4.33
C LYS A 39 12.47 9.05 4.95
N ALA A 40 11.27 8.83 4.41
CA ALA A 40 10.02 9.39 4.91
C ALA A 40 9.79 9.07 6.39
N LEU A 41 9.90 7.79 6.78
CA LEU A 41 9.71 7.40 8.18
C LEU A 41 10.75 8.06 9.09
N LYS A 42 12.02 8.14 8.65
CA LYS A 42 13.09 8.74 9.46
C LYS A 42 12.95 10.25 9.60
N SER A 43 12.63 10.98 8.52
CA SER A 43 12.47 12.43 8.54
C SER A 43 11.31 12.88 9.42
N HIS A 44 10.24 12.07 9.47
CA HIS A 44 9.03 12.36 10.23
C HIS A 44 9.03 11.76 11.64
N GLY A 45 10.20 11.34 12.14
CA GLY A 45 10.40 10.99 13.54
C GLY A 45 9.97 9.57 13.95
N TYR A 46 9.64 8.70 12.99
CA TYR A 46 9.36 7.29 13.27
C TYR A 46 10.65 6.54 13.62
N SER A 47 10.61 5.77 14.69
CA SER A 47 11.75 4.95 15.10
C SER A 47 11.71 3.61 14.36
N LEU A 48 12.68 3.38 13.48
CA LEU A 48 12.87 2.09 12.81
C LEU A 48 13.89 1.22 13.54
N LYS A 49 13.60 -0.08 13.64
CA LYS A 49 14.54 -1.10 14.12
C LYS A 49 14.52 -2.32 13.23
N THR A 50 15.70 -2.80 12.86
CA THR A 50 15.82 -4.03 12.09
C THR A 50 15.83 -5.24 13.01
N TYR A 51 15.36 -6.40 12.53
CA TYR A 51 15.44 -7.64 13.29
C TYR A 51 16.88 -8.05 13.50
N SER A 52 17.77 -7.85 12.51
CA SER A 52 19.21 -8.09 12.67
C SER A 52 19.80 -7.29 13.83
N HIS A 53 19.44 -6.01 13.97
CA HIS A 53 19.90 -5.18 15.08
C HIS A 53 19.35 -5.63 16.44
N ILE A 54 18.10 -6.11 16.48
CA ILE A 54 17.51 -6.65 17.72
C ILE A 54 18.19 -7.96 18.11
N ALA A 55 18.46 -8.84 17.14
CA ALA A 55 19.16 -10.11 17.31
C ALA A 55 20.56 -9.90 17.89
N GLU A 56 21.36 -9.03 17.26
CA GLU A 56 22.70 -8.67 17.72
C GLU A 56 22.69 -8.11 19.15
N LYS A 57 21.80 -7.15 19.43
CA LYS A 57 21.72 -6.50 20.75
C LYS A 57 21.27 -7.45 21.86
N SER A 58 20.50 -8.48 21.52
CA SER A 58 19.91 -9.41 22.48
C SER A 58 20.66 -10.73 22.57
N ASP A 59 21.78 -10.87 21.84
CA ASP A 59 22.51 -12.15 21.67
C ASP A 59 21.56 -13.32 21.34
N ALA A 60 20.67 -13.08 20.38
CA ALA A 60 19.60 -13.99 20.00
C ALA A 60 19.61 -14.27 18.50
N SER A 61 19.07 -15.42 18.07
CA SER A 61 18.94 -15.71 16.65
C SER A 61 17.81 -14.87 16.01
N LEU A 62 17.83 -14.70 14.68
CA LEU A 62 16.71 -14.09 13.96
C LEU A 62 15.39 -14.86 14.18
N PHE A 63 15.47 -16.19 14.35
CA PHE A 63 14.32 -17.03 14.67
C PHE A 63 13.71 -16.63 16.03
N ASP A 64 14.54 -16.48 17.07
CA ASP A 64 14.09 -16.07 18.40
C ASP A 64 13.48 -14.66 18.39
N VAL A 65 14.03 -13.76 17.57
CA VAL A 65 13.45 -12.43 17.37
C VAL A 65 12.07 -12.51 16.72
N CYS A 66 11.90 -13.36 15.69
CA CYS A 66 10.60 -13.56 15.05
C CYS A 66 9.57 -14.12 16.04
N GLU A 67 9.93 -15.14 16.82
CA GLU A 67 9.07 -15.73 17.86
C GLU A 67 8.76 -14.71 18.97
N SER A 68 9.74 -13.91 19.36
CA SER A 68 9.58 -12.89 20.40
C SER A 68 8.71 -11.71 19.96
N LEU A 69 8.76 -11.33 18.68
CA LEU A 69 7.94 -10.27 18.12
C LEU A 69 6.58 -10.78 17.60
N GLY A 70 6.42 -12.10 17.43
CA GLY A 70 5.18 -12.72 16.95
C GLY A 70 4.91 -12.51 15.45
N SER A 71 5.93 -12.12 14.69
CA SER A 71 5.82 -11.85 13.26
C SER A 71 7.16 -12.08 12.56
N LYS A 72 7.13 -12.79 11.43
CA LYS A 72 8.31 -13.05 10.60
C LYS A 72 8.72 -11.84 9.76
N ASP A 73 7.77 -10.93 9.50
CA ASP A 73 7.94 -9.83 8.54
C ASP A 73 8.19 -8.50 9.24
N GLY A 74 7.30 -8.10 10.13
CA GLY A 74 7.42 -6.86 10.90
C GLY A 74 6.30 -6.68 11.91
N THR A 75 6.45 -5.68 12.77
CA THR A 75 5.48 -5.28 13.77
C THR A 75 5.73 -3.83 14.22
N ALA A 76 4.65 -3.09 14.44
CA ALA A 76 4.71 -1.79 15.10
C ALA A 76 4.20 -1.84 16.55
N LYS A 77 4.81 -1.00 17.39
CA LYS A 77 4.41 -0.83 18.80
C LYS A 77 4.31 0.65 19.14
N TYR A 78 3.26 0.99 19.87
CA TYR A 78 3.11 2.31 20.48
C TYR A 78 3.70 2.28 21.90
N ARG A 79 4.47 3.31 22.26
CA ARG A 79 5.07 3.48 23.60
C ARG A 79 4.46 4.69 24.29
N ASP A 80 3.36 4.48 25.02
CA ASP A 80 2.59 5.52 25.72
C ASP A 80 3.46 6.51 26.51
N ARG A 81 4.44 6.00 27.28
CA ARG A 81 5.30 6.83 28.14
C ARG A 81 6.19 7.82 27.38
N ARG A 82 6.39 7.61 26.07
CA ARG A 82 7.26 8.45 25.23
C ARG A 82 6.50 9.07 24.06
N ASP A 83 5.20 8.80 23.95
CA ASP A 83 4.36 9.14 22.80
C ASP A 83 5.07 8.87 21.45
N LYS A 84 5.61 7.65 21.32
CA LYS A 84 6.45 7.25 20.19
C LYS A 84 6.03 5.92 19.61
N HIS A 85 5.95 5.88 18.29
CA HIS A 85 5.81 4.66 17.52
C HIS A 85 7.18 4.09 17.16
N VAL A 86 7.31 2.78 17.28
CA VAL A 86 8.50 2.03 16.85
C VAL A 86 8.03 0.95 15.87
N ILE A 87 8.60 0.95 14.68
CA ILE A 87 8.40 -0.11 13.68
C ILE A 87 9.63 -1.01 13.71
N CYS A 88 9.40 -2.30 13.95
CA CYS A 88 10.40 -3.35 13.84
C CYS A 88 10.13 -4.14 12.56
N TYR A 89 11.15 -4.41 11.75
CA TYR A 89 10.98 -5.19 10.51
C TYR A 89 12.16 -6.11 10.24
N ASN A 90 11.89 -7.22 9.55
CA ASN A 90 12.90 -8.17 9.14
C ASN A 90 13.60 -7.69 7.85
N ASP A 91 14.79 -7.15 8.03
CA ASP A 91 15.65 -6.60 6.99
C ASP A 91 16.30 -7.66 6.08
N THR A 92 16.19 -8.95 6.45
CA THR A 92 16.72 -10.07 5.66
C THR A 92 15.75 -10.57 4.59
N ILE A 93 14.49 -10.12 4.63
CA ILE A 93 13.46 -10.59 3.71
C ILE A 93 13.77 -10.19 2.27
N LYS A 94 13.64 -11.16 1.37
CA LYS A 94 13.68 -10.95 -0.07
C LYS A 94 12.34 -11.32 -0.73
N PRO A 95 11.95 -10.61 -1.80
CA PRO A 95 12.64 -9.46 -2.40
C PRO A 95 12.50 -8.17 -1.56
N CYS A 96 13.35 -7.16 -1.79
CA CYS A 96 13.33 -5.90 -1.03
C CYS A 96 11.97 -5.16 -1.06
N GLY A 97 11.17 -5.36 -2.12
CA GLY A 97 9.80 -4.83 -2.19
C GLY A 97 8.89 -5.35 -1.07
N ARG A 98 9.16 -6.54 -0.51
CA ARG A 98 8.42 -7.05 0.64
C ARG A 98 8.75 -6.29 1.92
N ILE A 99 9.98 -5.77 2.06
CA ILE A 99 10.34 -4.88 3.18
C ILE A 99 9.56 -3.56 3.07
N GLN A 100 9.49 -2.98 1.87
CA GLN A 100 8.70 -1.76 1.62
C GLN A 100 7.21 -1.97 1.96
N TRP A 101 6.65 -3.10 1.51
CA TRP A 101 5.29 -3.50 1.87
C TRP A 101 5.09 -3.58 3.38
N THR A 102 5.96 -4.31 4.09
CA THR A 102 5.88 -4.47 5.54
C THR A 102 5.92 -3.12 6.25
N LEU A 103 6.85 -2.24 5.89
CA LEU A 103 6.95 -0.92 6.50
C LEU A 103 5.68 -0.07 6.26
N ALA A 104 5.15 -0.11 5.03
CA ALA A 104 3.93 0.63 4.69
C ALA A 104 2.70 0.07 5.43
N HIS A 105 2.63 -1.25 5.58
CA HIS A 105 1.58 -1.94 6.33
C HIS A 105 1.60 -1.57 7.81
N GLU A 106 2.78 -1.63 8.44
CA GLU A 106 2.95 -1.24 9.84
C GLU A 106 2.69 0.26 10.07
N LEU A 107 3.11 1.12 9.12
CA LEU A 107 2.73 2.54 9.14
C LEU A 107 1.21 2.71 9.05
N GLY A 108 0.52 1.91 8.24
CA GLY A 108 -0.94 1.93 8.17
C GLY A 108 -1.60 1.62 9.51
N HIS A 109 -1.07 0.69 10.30
CA HIS A 109 -1.55 0.46 11.66
C HIS A 109 -1.35 1.67 12.59
N ILE A 110 -0.29 2.44 12.39
CA ILE A 110 -0.01 3.65 13.17
C ILE A 110 -0.96 4.77 12.76
N GLU A 111 -0.98 5.14 11.47
CA GLU A 111 -1.77 6.26 10.94
C GLU A 111 -3.28 6.06 11.12
N LEU A 112 -3.75 4.82 11.05
CA LEU A 112 -5.16 4.50 11.29
C LEU A 112 -5.50 4.38 12.77
N GLY A 113 -4.53 4.64 13.66
CA GLY A 113 -4.69 4.61 15.11
C GLY A 113 -4.90 3.22 15.67
N HIS A 114 -4.67 2.15 14.91
CA HIS A 114 -4.99 0.78 15.33
C HIS A 114 -4.27 0.39 16.62
N LEU A 115 -3.02 0.83 16.80
CA LEU A 115 -2.20 0.51 17.97
C LEU A 115 -2.60 1.28 19.23
N ARG A 116 -3.19 2.48 19.08
CA ARG A 116 -3.64 3.33 20.20
C ARG A 116 -5.07 2.97 20.61
N ASP A 117 -5.92 2.80 19.61
CA ASP A 117 -7.36 2.63 19.75
C ASP A 117 -7.71 1.17 20.11
N PHE A 118 -6.83 0.21 19.77
CA PHE A 118 -6.97 -1.22 20.04
C PHE A 118 -5.64 -1.85 20.50
N PRO A 119 -5.09 -1.48 21.68
CA PRO A 119 -3.76 -1.91 22.12
C PRO A 119 -3.58 -3.43 22.21
N GLU A 120 -4.68 -4.17 22.31
CA GLU A 120 -4.76 -5.63 22.26
C GLU A 120 -4.22 -6.21 20.94
N THR A 121 -4.21 -5.45 19.84
CA THR A 121 -3.65 -5.85 18.53
C THR A 121 -2.11 -5.92 18.53
N GLY A 122 -1.44 -5.25 19.47
CA GLY A 122 0.03 -5.22 19.58
C GLY A 122 0.63 -6.29 20.51
N THR A 123 -0.18 -7.22 21.02
CA THR A 123 0.25 -8.23 22.00
C THR A 123 0.39 -9.63 21.38
N LYS A 124 1.30 -10.45 21.93
CA LYS A 124 1.56 -11.86 21.52
C LYS A 124 0.32 -12.77 21.53
N ARG A 125 -0.78 -12.34 22.14
CA ARG A 125 -2.06 -13.04 22.21
C ARG A 125 -3.17 -12.00 22.02
N PRO A 126 -3.61 -11.72 20.78
CA PRO A 126 -4.73 -10.82 20.59
C PRO A 126 -5.93 -11.39 21.34
N ALA A 127 -6.41 -10.69 22.36
CA ALA A 127 -7.68 -11.01 23.02
C ALA A 127 -8.88 -10.83 22.06
N LEU A 128 -8.63 -10.17 20.92
CA LEU A 128 -9.57 -9.95 19.85
C LEU A 128 -9.86 -11.24 19.09
N LYS A 129 -11.16 -11.48 18.82
CA LYS A 129 -11.58 -12.55 17.91
C LYS A 129 -10.82 -12.42 16.58
N LYS A 130 -10.33 -13.55 16.05
CA LYS A 130 -9.58 -13.64 14.78
C LYS A 130 -10.24 -12.87 13.63
N SER A 131 -11.57 -12.76 13.61
CA SER A 131 -12.35 -11.99 12.64
C SER A 131 -12.18 -10.46 12.75
N SER A 132 -12.03 -9.95 13.96
CA SER A 132 -11.91 -8.52 14.26
C SER A 132 -10.51 -7.99 13.90
N TYR A 133 -9.48 -8.79 14.14
CA TYR A 133 -8.12 -8.50 13.70
C TYR A 133 -8.04 -8.39 12.16
N ARG A 134 -8.74 -9.26 11.44
CA ARG A 134 -8.80 -9.22 9.96
C ARG A 134 -9.33 -7.91 9.39
N ILE A 135 -10.17 -7.17 10.12
CA ILE A 135 -10.69 -5.87 9.66
C ILE A 135 -9.57 -4.83 9.66
N LEU A 136 -8.79 -4.76 10.73
CA LEU A 136 -7.70 -3.79 10.88
C LEU A 136 -6.53 -4.12 9.94
N GLU A 137 -6.20 -5.40 9.77
CA GLU A 137 -5.24 -5.87 8.77
C GLU A 137 -5.66 -5.50 7.35
N ALA A 138 -6.94 -5.68 7.02
CA ALA A 138 -7.48 -5.29 5.74
C ALA A 138 -7.34 -3.77 5.49
N GLU A 139 -7.65 -2.95 6.51
CA GLU A 139 -7.50 -1.50 6.42
C GLU A 139 -6.02 -1.09 6.23
N ALA A 140 -5.08 -1.72 6.95
CA ALA A 140 -3.64 -1.48 6.81
C ALA A 140 -3.10 -1.89 5.43
N ASN A 141 -3.57 -3.02 4.88
CA ASN A 141 -3.24 -3.46 3.53
C ASN A 141 -3.68 -2.44 2.46
N VAL A 142 -4.88 -1.86 2.61
CA VAL A 142 -5.38 -0.82 1.67
C VAL A 142 -4.56 0.46 1.79
N PHE A 143 -4.23 0.87 3.02
CA PHE A 143 -3.33 2.00 3.26
C PHE A 143 -1.98 1.78 2.57
N ALA A 144 -1.32 0.64 2.82
CA ALA A 144 0.00 0.33 2.28
C ALA A 144 0.01 0.37 0.74
N ARG A 145 -1.02 -0.18 0.10
CA ARG A 145 -1.16 -0.14 -1.35
C ARG A 145 -1.27 1.28 -1.88
N GLU A 146 -2.16 2.08 -1.32
CA GLU A 146 -2.38 3.46 -1.78
C GLU A 146 -1.23 4.40 -1.43
N LEU A 147 -0.44 4.08 -0.40
CA LEU A 147 0.78 4.82 -0.06
C LEU A 147 1.90 4.52 -1.07
N LEU A 148 2.15 3.25 -1.38
CA LEU A 148 3.27 2.84 -2.23
C LEU A 148 3.00 3.07 -3.73
N ALA A 149 1.75 2.95 -4.16
CA ALA A 149 1.35 3.13 -5.54
C ALA A 149 -0.08 3.70 -5.62
N PRO A 150 -0.24 5.03 -5.40
CA PRO A 150 -1.55 5.68 -5.39
C PRO A 150 -2.33 5.42 -6.67
N SER A 151 -3.52 4.85 -6.55
CA SER A 151 -4.37 4.51 -7.71
C SER A 151 -4.71 5.74 -8.55
N THR A 152 -4.82 6.91 -7.92
CA THR A 152 -5.08 8.19 -8.59
C THR A 152 -3.97 8.60 -9.57
N VAL A 153 -2.71 8.24 -9.29
CA VAL A 153 -1.59 8.57 -10.19
C VAL A 153 -1.65 7.72 -11.46
N PHE A 154 -2.07 6.45 -11.37
CA PHE A 154 -2.33 5.64 -12.56
C PHE A 154 -3.44 6.25 -13.43
N ILE A 155 -4.53 6.73 -12.81
CA ILE A 155 -5.62 7.39 -13.52
C ILE A 155 -5.15 8.68 -14.18
N TYR A 156 -4.35 9.48 -13.50
CA TYR A 156 -3.78 10.70 -14.07
C TYR A 156 -2.93 10.41 -15.31
N ILE A 157 -2.04 9.42 -15.26
CA ILE A 157 -1.24 8.99 -16.41
C ILE A 157 -2.15 8.48 -17.53
N ALA A 158 -3.14 7.63 -17.20
CA ALA A 158 -4.06 7.06 -18.17
C ALA A 158 -4.83 8.13 -18.97
N GLU A 159 -5.37 9.15 -18.28
CA GLU A 159 -6.12 10.23 -18.90
C GLU A 159 -5.20 11.16 -19.70
N THR A 160 -3.98 11.44 -19.21
CA THR A 160 -3.00 12.28 -19.90
C THR A 160 -2.58 11.70 -21.25
N TYR A 161 -2.39 10.38 -21.32
CA TYR A 161 -1.90 9.69 -22.51
C TYR A 161 -2.96 8.91 -23.29
N ASN A 162 -4.20 8.90 -22.80
CA ASN A 162 -5.30 8.10 -23.33
C ASN A 162 -4.93 6.60 -23.46
N VAL A 163 -4.29 6.03 -22.44
CA VAL A 163 -3.87 4.63 -22.39
C VAL A 163 -4.62 3.87 -21.31
N ARG A 164 -5.11 2.67 -21.64
CA ARG A 164 -5.96 1.88 -20.73
C ARG A 164 -5.64 0.37 -20.74
N GLU A 165 -4.58 -0.01 -21.44
CA GLU A 165 -4.14 -1.38 -21.58
C GLU A 165 -3.43 -1.86 -20.31
N ALA A 166 -3.61 -3.13 -19.97
CA ALA A 166 -2.94 -3.73 -18.81
C ALA A 166 -1.41 -3.66 -18.91
N LEU A 167 -0.83 -3.80 -20.11
CA LEU A 167 0.61 -3.65 -20.29
C LEU A 167 1.10 -2.23 -19.94
N CYS A 168 0.35 -1.18 -20.30
CA CYS A 168 0.69 0.20 -19.94
C CYS A 168 0.73 0.38 -18.42
N PHE A 169 -0.30 -0.08 -17.72
CA PHE A 169 -0.34 -0.02 -16.25
C PHE A 169 0.73 -0.89 -15.59
N TYR A 170 1.05 -2.04 -16.19
CA TYR A 170 2.12 -2.91 -15.72
C TYR A 170 3.47 -2.21 -15.80
N THR A 171 3.76 -1.58 -16.94
CA THR A 171 4.96 -0.78 -17.16
C THR A 171 5.07 0.34 -16.14
N VAL A 172 4.00 1.11 -15.91
CA VAL A 172 3.97 2.17 -14.88
C VAL A 172 4.24 1.59 -13.49
N ALA A 173 3.57 0.50 -13.10
CA ALA A 173 3.76 -0.15 -11.81
C ALA A 173 5.22 -0.62 -11.59
N ARG A 174 5.85 -1.17 -12.63
CA ARG A 174 7.23 -1.68 -12.56
C ARG A 174 8.30 -0.59 -12.62
N SER A 175 8.08 0.47 -13.39
CA SER A 175 9.11 1.48 -13.66
C SER A 175 9.01 2.70 -12.75
N VAL A 176 7.80 3.21 -12.52
CA VAL A 176 7.55 4.42 -11.72
C VAL A 176 7.49 4.05 -10.23
N PHE A 177 6.65 3.09 -9.87
CA PHE A 177 6.45 2.68 -8.47
C PHE A 177 7.41 1.58 -8.01
N ARG A 178 8.17 0.99 -8.93
CA ARG A 178 9.13 -0.11 -8.67
C ARG A 178 8.53 -1.28 -7.89
N LEU A 179 7.24 -1.56 -8.11
CA LEU A 179 6.55 -2.69 -7.49
C LEU A 179 7.12 -4.03 -7.98
N SER A 180 6.87 -5.10 -7.22
CA SER A 180 7.23 -6.45 -7.67
C SER A 180 6.45 -6.86 -8.93
N LYS A 181 6.95 -7.89 -9.64
CA LYS A 181 6.28 -8.44 -10.83
C LYS A 181 4.83 -8.82 -10.53
N GLU A 182 4.63 -9.55 -9.43
CA GLU A 182 3.31 -10.00 -8.99
C GLU A 182 2.38 -8.84 -8.61
N ALA A 183 2.85 -7.90 -7.79
CA ALA A 183 2.03 -6.75 -7.37
C ALA A 183 1.64 -5.88 -8.57
N SER A 184 2.59 -5.65 -9.49
CA SER A 184 2.37 -4.92 -10.74
C SER A 184 1.34 -5.62 -11.62
N TYR A 185 1.39 -6.94 -11.72
CA TYR A 185 0.44 -7.72 -12.52
C TYR A 185 -0.99 -7.57 -11.99
N TYR A 186 -1.17 -7.69 -10.67
CA TYR A 186 -2.49 -7.60 -10.07
C TYR A 186 -3.09 -6.20 -10.20
N ILE A 187 -2.33 -5.14 -9.90
CA ILE A 187 -2.87 -3.78 -10.02
C ILE A 187 -3.15 -3.44 -11.49
N ALA A 188 -2.27 -3.80 -12.41
CA ALA A 188 -2.41 -3.48 -13.82
C ALA A 188 -3.62 -4.15 -14.47
N THR A 189 -3.82 -5.44 -14.18
CA THR A 189 -4.95 -6.19 -14.75
C THR A 189 -6.28 -5.85 -14.09
N ASP A 190 -6.29 -5.52 -12.80
CA ASP A 190 -7.48 -4.99 -12.12
C ASP A 190 -7.88 -3.62 -12.68
N LEU A 191 -6.91 -2.72 -12.83
CA LEU A 191 -7.14 -1.36 -13.31
C LEU A 191 -7.61 -1.34 -14.76
N ALA A 192 -6.99 -2.13 -15.64
CA ALA A 192 -7.43 -2.23 -17.04
C ALA A 192 -8.87 -2.76 -17.17
N ARG A 193 -9.23 -3.81 -16.40
CA ARG A 193 -10.58 -4.38 -16.45
C ARG A 193 -11.63 -3.48 -15.82
N ASN A 194 -11.27 -2.75 -14.77
CA ASN A 194 -12.20 -1.99 -13.93
C ASN A 194 -11.97 -0.48 -14.00
N TYR A 195 -11.39 0.03 -15.09
CA TYR A 195 -10.97 1.43 -15.21
C TYR A 195 -12.06 2.44 -14.80
N SER A 196 -13.29 2.22 -15.27
CA SER A 196 -14.44 3.10 -14.96
C SER A 196 -14.79 3.13 -13.46
N VAL A 197 -14.50 2.08 -12.70
CA VAL A 197 -14.66 2.05 -11.24
C VAL A 197 -13.62 2.97 -10.60
N TYR A 198 -12.37 2.86 -11.01
CA TYR A 198 -11.28 3.68 -10.48
C TYR A 198 -11.48 5.16 -10.80
N ALA A 199 -11.76 5.48 -12.07
CA ALA A 199 -11.96 6.85 -12.53
C ALA A 199 -13.14 7.54 -11.79
N ARG A 200 -14.24 6.80 -11.56
CA ARG A 200 -15.34 7.29 -10.72
C ARG A 200 -14.89 7.48 -9.27
N GLY A 201 -14.18 6.51 -8.71
CA GLY A 201 -13.70 6.52 -7.32
C GLY A 201 -12.72 7.66 -7.02
N ALA A 202 -11.79 7.96 -7.92
CA ALA A 202 -10.72 8.95 -7.72
C ALA A 202 -11.26 10.32 -7.27
N ARG A 203 -12.41 10.74 -7.80
CA ARG A 203 -13.08 12.01 -7.45
C ARG A 203 -13.62 12.04 -6.02
N TYR A 204 -14.00 10.90 -5.45
CA TYR A 204 -14.61 10.81 -4.11
C TYR A 204 -13.63 10.49 -2.98
N LEU A 205 -12.42 10.05 -3.33
CA LEU A 205 -11.45 9.51 -2.39
C LEU A 205 -10.33 10.50 -2.02
N GLY A 206 -10.36 11.71 -2.58
CA GLY A 206 -9.32 12.73 -2.34
C GLY A 206 -8.04 12.51 -3.13
N GLY A 207 -8.12 11.80 -4.27
CA GLY A 207 -6.95 11.47 -5.08
C GLY A 207 -6.45 12.59 -5.99
N ILE A 208 -7.28 13.60 -6.28
CA ILE A 208 -6.90 14.70 -7.19
C ILE A 208 -5.68 15.47 -6.66
N PRO A 209 -5.65 15.94 -5.39
CA PRO A 209 -4.48 16.65 -4.87
C PRO A 209 -3.20 15.81 -4.87
N VAL A 210 -3.32 14.48 -4.67
CA VAL A 210 -2.16 13.57 -4.74
C VAL A 210 -1.63 13.45 -6.17
N ALA A 211 -2.51 13.36 -7.17
CA ALA A 211 -2.09 13.32 -8.56
C ALA A 211 -1.39 14.61 -8.98
N GLU A 212 -1.97 15.76 -8.62
CA GLU A 212 -1.38 17.10 -8.86
C GLU A 212 -0.01 17.25 -8.17
N MET A 213 0.14 16.73 -6.95
CA MET A 213 1.42 16.76 -6.23
C MET A 213 2.57 16.08 -6.99
N TYR A 214 2.26 15.02 -7.75
CA TYR A 214 3.25 14.27 -8.54
C TYR A 214 3.40 14.77 -9.98
N GLU A 215 2.61 15.75 -10.41
CA GLU A 215 2.58 16.20 -11.80
C GLU A 215 3.96 16.63 -12.30
N ASP A 216 4.66 17.49 -11.55
CA ASP A 216 5.97 17.99 -11.93
C ASP A 216 7.01 16.87 -12.01
N TYR A 217 7.04 15.99 -11.02
CA TYR A 217 7.96 14.84 -11.00
C TYR A 217 7.74 13.91 -12.21
N LEU A 218 6.48 13.56 -12.47
CA LEU A 218 6.11 12.74 -13.61
C LEU A 218 6.47 13.45 -14.92
N ARG A 219 6.23 14.76 -15.01
CA ARG A 219 6.57 15.57 -16.17
C ARG A 219 8.07 15.53 -16.48
N GLU A 220 8.89 15.78 -15.47
CA GLU A 220 10.35 15.94 -15.62
C GLU A 220 11.08 14.62 -15.86
N HIS A 221 10.65 13.53 -15.22
CA HIS A 221 11.41 12.27 -15.21
C HIS A 221 10.80 11.15 -16.06
N HIS A 222 9.51 11.24 -16.38
CA HIS A 222 8.85 10.25 -17.21
C HIS A 222 8.33 10.87 -18.49
N PHE A 223 7.61 11.99 -18.43
CA PHE A 223 6.88 12.50 -19.60
C PHE A 223 7.74 13.28 -20.59
N LYS A 224 8.79 13.98 -20.12
CA LYS A 224 9.77 14.62 -21.02
C LYS A 224 10.50 13.61 -21.91
N LEU A 225 10.65 12.36 -21.43
CA LEU A 225 11.20 11.25 -22.23
C LEU A 225 10.14 10.60 -23.14
N LEU A 226 8.85 10.83 -22.89
CA LEU A 226 7.71 10.22 -23.59
C LEU A 226 7.00 11.18 -24.55
N SER A 227 7.60 12.32 -24.88
CA SER A 227 7.04 13.27 -25.85
C SER A 227 6.97 12.72 -27.28
N ASP A 228 7.53 11.54 -27.51
CA ASP A 228 7.50 10.82 -28.79
C ASP A 228 7.00 9.38 -28.56
N MET A 229 6.03 8.99 -29.40
CA MET A 229 5.36 7.68 -29.43
C MET A 229 6.34 6.50 -29.53
N TYR A 230 7.51 6.72 -30.14
CA TYR A 230 8.59 5.73 -30.24
C TYR A 230 9.19 5.37 -28.86
N PHE A 231 9.43 6.37 -28.01
CA PHE A 231 9.97 6.13 -26.66
C PHE A 231 8.94 5.45 -25.76
N PHE A 232 7.66 5.83 -25.87
CA PHE A 232 6.59 5.15 -25.14
C PHE A 232 6.49 3.68 -25.56
N SER A 233 6.53 3.38 -26.86
CA SER A 233 6.50 2.01 -27.37
C SER A 233 7.70 1.20 -26.88
N SER A 234 8.92 1.75 -26.98
CA SER A 234 10.15 1.11 -26.50
C SER A 234 10.13 0.84 -24.99
N TRP A 235 9.55 1.77 -24.22
CA TRP A 235 9.36 1.60 -22.78
C TRP A 235 8.42 0.44 -22.46
N LEU A 236 7.31 0.30 -23.19
CA LEU A 236 6.40 -0.84 -23.04
C LEU A 236 7.07 -2.18 -23.41
N GLU A 237 7.85 -2.21 -24.50
CA GLU A 237 8.54 -3.43 -24.94
C GLU A 237 9.47 -4.00 -23.86
N SER A 238 10.10 -3.13 -23.08
CA SER A 238 11.00 -3.53 -21.98
C SER A 238 10.31 -4.37 -20.89
N TYR A 239 8.98 -4.29 -20.79
CA TYR A 239 8.18 -5.04 -19.81
C TYR A 239 7.22 -6.06 -20.42
N ARG A 240 7.10 -6.09 -21.76
CA ARG A 240 6.16 -6.95 -22.49
C ARG A 240 6.36 -8.43 -22.16
N TYR A 241 7.59 -8.94 -22.32
CA TYR A 241 7.90 -10.35 -22.09
C TYR A 241 7.55 -10.77 -20.64
N GLU A 242 7.86 -9.93 -19.67
CA GLU A 242 7.54 -10.20 -18.26
C GLU A 242 6.03 -10.28 -18.03
N PHE A 243 5.26 -9.35 -18.61
CA PHE A 243 3.80 -9.32 -18.49
C PHE A 243 3.13 -10.52 -19.19
N GLU A 244 3.59 -10.86 -20.40
CA GLU A 244 3.06 -11.98 -21.18
C GLU A 244 3.34 -13.31 -20.49
N LEU A 245 4.55 -13.50 -19.94
CA LEU A 245 4.90 -14.69 -19.18
C LEU A 245 3.98 -14.87 -17.95
N LEU A 246 3.74 -13.80 -17.17
CA LEU A 246 2.84 -13.87 -16.01
C LEU A 246 1.39 -14.15 -16.42
N SER A 247 0.96 -13.60 -17.55
CA SER A 247 -0.36 -13.87 -18.13
C SER A 247 -0.52 -15.32 -18.55
N TYR A 248 0.52 -15.88 -19.18
CA TYR A 248 0.59 -17.27 -19.62
C TYR A 248 0.57 -18.24 -18.43
N LEU A 249 1.40 -17.97 -17.41
CA LEU A 249 1.42 -18.75 -16.16
C LEU A 249 0.09 -18.69 -15.39
N GLY A 250 -0.77 -17.72 -15.72
CA GLY A 250 -2.07 -17.53 -15.07
C GLY A 250 -1.91 -17.17 -13.60
N LEU A 251 -1.06 -16.19 -13.30
CA LEU A 251 -0.89 -15.67 -11.94
C LEU A 251 -2.25 -15.23 -11.35
N GLY A 252 -2.62 -15.80 -10.20
CA GLY A 252 -3.93 -15.60 -9.57
C GLY A 252 -5.08 -16.45 -10.14
N ARG A 253 -4.83 -17.27 -11.15
CA ARG A 253 -5.71 -18.36 -11.63
C ARG A 253 -5.17 -19.74 -11.27
N HIS A 254 -3.88 -19.96 -11.51
CA HIS A 254 -3.18 -21.24 -11.32
C HIS A 254 -2.10 -21.17 -10.23
N LEU A 255 -1.53 -19.99 -10.02
CA LEU A 255 -0.55 -19.73 -8.96
C LEU A 255 -1.21 -18.98 -7.80
N GLU A 256 -0.93 -19.43 -6.58
CA GLU A 256 -1.37 -18.75 -5.37
C GLU A 256 -0.73 -17.36 -5.23
N ARG A 257 -1.46 -16.43 -4.60
CA ARG A 257 -0.97 -15.09 -4.28
C ARG A 257 0.02 -15.17 -3.12
N THR A 258 1.11 -14.41 -3.19
CA THR A 258 2.02 -14.24 -2.05
C THR A 258 1.32 -13.62 -0.84
N HIS A 259 0.26 -12.83 -1.07
CA HIS A 259 -0.61 -12.28 -0.03
C HIS A 259 -2.06 -12.77 -0.21
N PRO A 260 -2.39 -13.98 0.29
CA PRO A 260 -3.74 -14.53 0.17
C PRO A 260 -4.74 -13.67 0.96
N GLY A 261 -5.85 -13.28 0.32
CA GLY A 261 -6.92 -12.50 0.94
C GLY A 261 -6.84 -10.98 0.76
N LEU A 262 -5.83 -10.46 0.05
CA LEU A 262 -5.82 -9.05 -0.36
C LEU A 262 -6.94 -8.79 -1.39
N ARG A 263 -7.88 -7.90 -1.07
CA ARG A 263 -8.93 -7.48 -1.99
C ARG A 263 -8.37 -6.61 -3.10
N SER A 264 -8.91 -6.74 -4.30
CA SER A 264 -8.60 -5.82 -5.40
C SER A 264 -8.97 -4.38 -5.01
N ILE A 265 -8.33 -3.37 -5.60
CA ILE A 265 -8.69 -1.99 -5.26
C ILE A 265 -10.04 -1.64 -5.88
N SER A 266 -10.38 -2.21 -7.04
CA SER A 266 -11.72 -2.08 -7.63
C SER A 266 -12.81 -2.55 -6.66
N ASP A 267 -12.66 -3.69 -5.99
CA ASP A 267 -13.61 -4.19 -4.99
C ASP A 267 -13.73 -3.23 -3.80
N VAL A 268 -12.60 -2.66 -3.36
CA VAL A 268 -12.54 -1.69 -2.27
C VAL A 268 -13.28 -0.41 -2.66
N ILE A 269 -13.05 0.11 -3.87
CA ILE A 269 -13.72 1.30 -4.41
C ILE A 269 -15.22 1.04 -4.58
N LEU A 270 -15.62 -0.10 -5.16
CA LEU A 270 -17.03 -0.47 -5.29
C LEU A 270 -17.75 -0.52 -3.94
N ALA A 271 -17.11 -1.10 -2.91
CA ALA A 271 -17.66 -1.14 -1.56
C ALA A 271 -17.77 0.24 -0.89
N ILE A 272 -17.00 1.23 -1.35
CA ILE A 272 -17.15 2.63 -0.93
C ILE A 272 -18.30 3.29 -1.69
N LEU A 273 -18.31 3.17 -3.03
CA LEU A 273 -19.32 3.78 -3.91
C LEU A 273 -20.73 3.28 -3.59
N SER A 274 -20.89 2.00 -3.24
CA SER A 274 -22.19 1.44 -2.85
C SER A 274 -22.79 2.07 -1.59
N LYS A 275 -21.96 2.66 -0.72
CA LYS A 275 -22.42 3.38 0.48
C LYS A 275 -22.67 4.87 0.23
N LEU A 276 -22.17 5.40 -0.90
CA LEU A 276 -22.34 6.81 -1.29
C LEU A 276 -23.58 7.02 -2.17
N SER A 277 -24.02 5.98 -2.87
CA SER A 277 -25.28 6.01 -3.61
C SER A 277 -26.43 5.92 -2.59
N PRO A 278 -27.38 6.87 -2.56
CA PRO A 278 -28.57 6.69 -1.73
C PRO A 278 -29.26 5.41 -2.17
N SER A 279 -29.78 4.64 -1.21
CA SER A 279 -30.67 3.52 -1.50
C SER A 279 -31.78 4.01 -2.42
N SER A 280 -31.75 3.58 -3.67
CA SER A 280 -32.86 3.73 -4.61
C SER A 280 -33.94 2.70 -4.25
N ASP A 281 -34.43 2.77 -3.01
CA ASP A 281 -35.57 2.03 -2.48
C ASP A 281 -36.31 2.97 -1.52
N CYS A 282 -37.19 3.78 -2.11
CA CYS A 282 -38.42 4.33 -1.53
C CYS A 282 -39.49 4.23 -2.61
#